data_AF-A0A968NCC6-F1
#
_entry.id   AF-A0A968NCC6-F1
#
_cell.length_a   1.000
_cell.length_b   1.000
_cell.length_c   1.000
_cell.angle_alpha   90.00
_cell.angle_beta   90.00
_cell.angle_gamma   90.00
#
_symmetry.space_group_name_H-M   'P 1'
#
loop_
_entity.id
_entity.type
_entity.pdbx_description
1 polymer ?
#
loop_
_entity_poly.entity_id
_entity_poly.type
_entity_poly.pdbx_seq_one_letter_code
_entity_poly.pdbx_strand_id
1 'polypeptide(L)'
;MTDRPSIDWANRWLGGFCAVGALGGLPVRGPDYAAHPPLEDLLTLPADAPLTAATPSLAHAAWATARAGATVVLLRSVAQARAVLLAAAGIGRGAVVGVPANASRPLVEAIKRSGATPHFLPLTESLQLVSDAPAGGSLQVVWAQPVGGLVAPAALPDVPLWIDAADSVPLTHTHPPEAQVALYGLHLSPDERDAGALLVCADPVLAQRIFTLVTPDDQPDPARALAQAERLLHADGIAARQQERLHKVWVGLHEAVGLPLLPLPARGTLPHGVAIGIPDSCEVSTFYAYVHGEQTPVRWLPAVRPMHYAALRTAATPSAQQLARWLLVPVGPAYTAEEISHAILGMAKTADYLGVRWVTNPARAHWYADLMVAWYGRDHDGYRPHFAVAEPSSLDP
;
A
#
# COMPACT_ATOMS: atom_id res chain seq x y z
N MET A 1 3.34 16.06 27.15
CA MET A 1 2.72 14.76 26.82
C MET A 1 1.65 14.48 27.86
N THR A 2 0.41 14.88 27.58
CA THR A 2 -0.74 14.45 28.38
C THR A 2 -1.17 13.08 27.87
N ASP A 3 -1.17 12.12 28.77
CA ASP A 3 -1.58 10.74 28.55
C ASP A 3 -3.06 10.75 28.10
N ARG A 4 -3.30 10.65 26.79
CA ARG A 4 -4.66 10.45 26.27
C ARG A 4 -5.00 8.99 26.54
N PRO A 5 -6.14 8.68 27.18
CA PRO A 5 -6.53 7.29 27.40
C PRO A 5 -6.56 6.56 26.07
N SER A 6 -5.80 5.46 26.00
CA SER A 6 -5.82 4.53 24.87
C SER A 6 -7.27 4.17 24.55
N ILE A 7 -7.70 4.37 23.29
CA ILE A 7 -9.04 3.99 22.86
C ILE A 7 -9.05 2.47 22.75
N ASP A 8 -9.85 1.83 23.61
CA ASP A 8 -10.14 0.40 23.51
C ASP A 8 -11.14 0.16 22.37
N TRP A 9 -10.64 -0.15 21.18
CA TRP A 9 -11.48 -0.41 20.00
C TRP A 9 -12.26 -1.72 20.11
N ALA A 10 -11.76 -2.67 20.92
CA ALA A 10 -12.43 -3.93 21.19
C ALA A 10 -13.77 -3.73 21.89
N ASN A 11 -13.81 -2.81 22.85
CA ASN A 11 -14.99 -2.52 23.65
C ASN A 11 -15.92 -1.46 23.04
N ARG A 12 -15.47 -0.69 22.04
CA ARG A 12 -16.37 0.23 21.30
C ARG A 12 -17.35 -0.48 20.38
N TRP A 13 -17.04 -1.71 19.98
CA TRP A 13 -17.92 -2.54 19.18
C TRP A 13 -17.98 -3.95 19.78
N LEU A 14 -18.72 -4.06 20.89
CA LEU A 14 -19.14 -5.32 21.52
C LEU A 14 -20.23 -6.02 20.70
N GLY A 15 -20.20 -5.83 19.38
CA GLY A 15 -21.23 -6.10 18.39
C GLY A 15 -22.61 -6.37 18.95
N GLY A 16 -23.44 -5.34 18.87
CA GLY A 16 -24.80 -5.64 18.50
C GLY A 16 -24.74 -5.92 17.01
N PHE A 17 -25.53 -6.88 16.54
CA PHE A 17 -26.37 -6.53 15.40
C PHE A 17 -26.86 -5.10 15.62
N CYS A 18 -26.94 -4.27 14.59
CA CYS A 18 -27.88 -3.18 14.69
C CYS A 18 -29.23 -3.84 14.99
N ALA A 19 -29.59 -3.98 16.27
CA ALA A 19 -30.98 -4.02 16.68
C ALA A 19 -31.57 -2.86 15.90
N VAL A 20 -32.61 -3.14 15.10
CA VAL A 20 -33.36 -2.12 14.39
C VAL A 20 -33.50 -0.93 15.35
N GLY A 21 -32.72 0.14 15.12
CA GLY A 21 -32.63 1.28 16.04
C GLY A 21 -31.27 1.73 16.59
N ALA A 22 -30.20 0.92 16.69
CA ALA A 22 -28.92 1.41 17.26
C ALA A 22 -28.06 2.25 16.28
N LEU A 23 -28.38 2.16 15.00
CA LEU A 23 -28.32 3.22 13.98
C LEU A 23 -29.47 2.97 12.97
N GLY A 24 -30.62 2.44 13.42
CA GLY A 24 -31.78 2.18 12.54
C GLY A 24 -31.59 1.23 11.34
N GLY A 25 -30.46 0.54 11.18
CA GLY A 25 -30.11 -0.14 9.92
C GLY A 25 -29.54 0.80 8.85
N LEU A 26 -29.20 2.03 9.23
CA LEU A 26 -28.53 2.99 8.38
C LEU A 26 -27.04 2.62 8.21
N PRO A 27 -26.43 2.99 7.07
CA PRO A 27 -24.99 2.84 6.85
C PRO A 27 -24.18 3.64 7.89
N VAL A 28 -22.91 3.27 8.10
CA VAL A 28 -22.02 3.97 9.03
C VAL A 28 -21.85 5.45 8.66
N ARG A 29 -21.92 5.77 7.36
CA ARG A 29 -21.90 7.14 6.84
C ARG A 29 -23.24 7.47 6.20
N GLY A 30 -23.59 8.76 6.20
CA GLY A 30 -24.66 9.26 5.34
C GLY A 30 -24.16 9.36 3.89
N PRO A 31 -25.06 9.25 2.89
CA PRO A 31 -24.68 9.28 1.47
C PRO A 31 -23.97 10.58 1.06
N ASP A 32 -24.21 11.67 1.79
CA ASP A 32 -23.63 12.98 1.54
C ASP A 32 -22.34 13.26 2.33
N TYR A 33 -21.84 12.28 3.10
CA TYR A 33 -20.64 12.44 3.90
C TYR A 33 -19.37 12.38 3.02
N ALA A 34 -18.78 13.54 2.77
CA ALA A 34 -17.47 13.64 2.13
C ALA A 34 -16.36 13.60 3.19
N ALA A 35 -15.65 12.48 3.28
CA ALA A 35 -14.44 12.40 4.09
C ALA A 35 -13.34 13.30 3.50
N HIS A 36 -12.38 13.68 4.33
CA HIS A 36 -11.17 14.34 3.90
C HIS A 36 -10.48 13.55 2.78
N PRO A 37 -9.80 14.23 1.83
CA PRO A 37 -9.17 13.54 0.71
C PRO A 37 -8.15 12.49 1.16
N PRO A 38 -8.08 11.33 0.48
CA PRO A 38 -7.03 10.34 0.69
C PRO A 38 -5.65 10.90 0.27
N LEU A 39 -4.58 10.22 0.70
CA LEU A 39 -3.21 10.68 0.45
C LEU A 39 -2.92 10.99 -1.03
N GLU A 40 -3.29 10.10 -1.94
CA GLU A 40 -3.00 10.23 -3.37
C GLU A 40 -3.54 11.52 -4.00
N ASP A 41 -4.70 11.99 -3.55
CA ASP A 41 -5.31 13.24 -4.03
C ASP A 41 -4.56 14.48 -3.49
N LEU A 42 -3.68 14.27 -2.51
CA LEU A 42 -2.87 15.30 -1.86
C LEU A 42 -1.39 15.19 -2.22
N LEU A 43 -0.96 14.23 -3.04
CA LEU A 43 0.46 14.10 -3.37
C LEU A 43 0.92 15.20 -4.32
N THR A 44 0.11 15.55 -5.33
CA THR A 44 0.47 16.58 -6.30
C THR A 44 0.65 17.93 -5.63
N LEU A 45 1.79 18.58 -5.91
CA LEU A 45 2.08 19.94 -5.46
C LEU A 45 1.04 20.91 -6.05
N PRO A 46 0.30 21.67 -5.21
CA PRO A 46 -0.67 22.63 -5.70
C PRO A 46 -0.05 23.65 -6.65
N ALA A 47 -0.81 24.09 -7.67
CA ALA A 47 -0.31 25.04 -8.66
C ALA A 47 0.04 26.41 -8.05
N ASP A 48 -0.61 26.76 -6.94
CA ASP A 48 -0.45 27.99 -6.16
C ASP A 48 0.50 27.81 -4.95
N ALA A 49 1.23 26.69 -4.86
CA ALA A 49 2.17 26.46 -3.79
C ALA A 49 3.23 27.59 -3.75
N PRO A 50 3.56 28.13 -2.56
CA PRO A 50 4.57 29.17 -2.44
C PRO A 50 5.94 28.60 -2.84
N LEU A 51 6.54 29.18 -3.87
CA LEU A 51 7.87 28.78 -4.35
C LEU A 51 8.91 29.78 -3.88
N THR A 52 9.97 29.27 -3.26
CA THR A 52 11.18 30.03 -2.95
C THR A 52 12.22 29.74 -4.01
N ALA A 53 12.96 30.76 -4.47
CA ALA A 53 14.06 30.56 -5.39
C ALA A 53 15.07 29.56 -4.81
N ALA A 54 15.34 28.47 -5.54
CA ALA A 54 16.20 27.39 -5.07
C ALA A 54 17.18 26.96 -6.16
N THR A 55 18.37 26.54 -5.74
CA THR A 55 19.34 25.88 -6.61
C THR A 55 19.11 24.37 -6.62
N PRO A 56 19.56 23.64 -7.67
CA PRO A 56 19.51 22.17 -7.66
C PRO A 56 20.21 21.53 -6.45
N SER A 57 21.33 22.12 -6.01
CA SER A 57 22.07 21.66 -4.82
C SER A 57 21.27 21.80 -3.53
N LEU A 58 20.49 22.89 -3.38
CA LEU A 58 19.65 23.10 -2.21
C LEU A 58 18.49 22.11 -2.16
N ALA A 59 17.80 21.91 -3.29
CA ALA A 59 16.72 20.93 -3.40
C ALA A 59 17.23 19.51 -3.12
N HIS A 60 18.39 19.14 -3.68
CA HIS A 60 19.04 17.86 -3.44
C HIS A 60 19.36 17.65 -1.96
N ALA A 61 19.98 18.65 -1.31
CA ALA A 61 20.33 18.58 0.11
C ALA A 61 19.11 18.42 1.02
N ALA A 62 17.99 19.09 0.70
CA ALA A 62 16.74 18.95 1.44
C ALA A 62 16.20 17.51 1.38
N TRP A 63 16.13 16.92 0.18
CA TRP A 63 15.70 15.53 0.00
C TRP A 63 16.67 14.53 0.64
N ALA A 64 17.99 14.74 0.54
CA ALA A 64 18.98 13.90 1.20
C ALA A 64 18.83 13.93 2.73
N THR A 65 18.66 15.13 3.30
CA THR A 65 18.48 15.33 4.75
C THR A 65 17.22 14.63 5.26
N ALA A 66 16.10 14.79 4.54
CA ALA A 66 14.84 14.12 4.88
C ALA A 66 14.93 12.58 4.80
N ARG A 67 15.93 12.06 4.08
CA ARG A 67 16.29 10.64 3.97
C ARG A 67 17.46 10.23 4.87
N ALA A 68 17.69 10.93 5.98
CA ALA A 68 18.76 10.64 6.93
C ALA A 68 20.17 10.58 6.26
N GLY A 69 20.40 11.44 5.26
CA GLY A 69 21.67 11.52 4.54
C GLY A 69 21.86 10.47 3.44
N ALA A 70 20.81 9.75 3.04
CA ALA A 70 20.90 8.77 1.95
C ALA A 70 21.35 9.40 0.62
N THR A 71 21.99 8.59 -0.22
CA THR A 71 22.34 8.99 -1.58
C THR A 71 21.08 9.10 -2.43
N VAL A 72 20.72 10.32 -2.81
CA VAL A 72 19.52 10.60 -3.60
C VAL A 72 19.86 11.15 -4.99
N VAL A 73 18.97 10.91 -5.95
CA VAL A 73 19.01 11.51 -7.28
C VAL A 73 17.62 12.06 -7.61
N LEU A 74 17.57 13.34 -7.99
CA LEU A 74 16.33 13.99 -8.42
C LEU A 74 16.27 14.02 -9.94
N LEU A 75 15.15 13.56 -10.50
CA LEU A 75 14.93 13.42 -11.93
C LEU A 75 13.62 14.11 -12.33
N ARG A 76 13.53 14.57 -13.58
CA ARG A 76 12.42 15.36 -14.11
C ARG A 76 11.11 14.58 -14.16
N SER A 77 11.18 13.27 -14.37
CA SER A 77 10.01 12.40 -14.40
C SER A 77 10.33 10.96 -13.98
N VAL A 78 9.29 10.22 -13.62
CA VAL A 78 9.37 8.78 -13.35
C VAL A 78 9.84 8.00 -14.58
N ALA A 79 9.39 8.39 -15.77
CA ALA A 79 9.82 7.76 -17.01
C ALA A 79 11.34 7.92 -17.22
N GLN A 80 11.87 9.12 -16.97
CA GLN A 80 13.30 9.38 -17.04
C GLN A 80 14.07 8.60 -15.97
N ALA A 81 13.56 8.55 -14.74
CA ALA A 81 14.17 7.78 -13.67
C ALA A 81 14.31 6.29 -13.98
N ARG A 82 13.26 5.67 -14.55
CA ARG A 82 13.32 4.27 -14.99
C ARG A 82 14.34 4.06 -16.11
N ALA A 83 14.41 4.98 -17.08
CA ALA A 83 15.33 4.87 -18.21
C ALA A 83 16.80 4.97 -17.75
N VAL A 84 17.13 5.97 -16.93
CA VAL A 84 18.47 6.16 -16.37
C VAL A 84 18.87 4.97 -15.50
N LEU A 85 17.95 4.45 -14.67
CA LEU A 85 18.24 3.30 -13.81
C LEU A 85 18.55 2.03 -14.60
N LEU A 86 17.75 1.73 -15.64
CA LEU A 86 18.03 0.60 -16.55
C LEU A 86 19.39 0.74 -17.24
N ALA A 87 19.71 1.95 -17.73
CA ALA A 87 20.98 2.23 -18.39
C ALA A 87 22.18 2.10 -17.41
N ALA A 88 22.08 2.67 -16.21
CA ALA A 88 23.12 2.62 -15.19
C ALA A 88 23.45 1.19 -14.73
N ALA A 89 22.42 0.33 -14.69
CA ALA A 89 22.57 -1.08 -14.34
C ALA A 89 23.03 -1.95 -15.52
N GLY A 90 23.12 -1.41 -16.74
CA GLY A 90 23.44 -2.19 -17.94
C GLY A 90 22.33 -3.15 -18.36
N ILE A 91 21.09 -2.89 -17.98
CA ILE A 91 19.93 -3.73 -18.32
C ILE A 91 19.43 -3.34 -19.69
N GLY A 92 19.78 -4.15 -20.70
CA GLY A 92 19.35 -3.96 -22.08
C GLY A 92 19.01 -5.27 -22.77
N ARG A 93 19.32 -5.35 -24.07
CA ARG A 93 19.03 -6.52 -24.91
C ARG A 93 19.55 -7.82 -24.29
N GLY A 94 18.65 -8.80 -24.14
CA GLY A 94 18.97 -10.12 -23.61
C GLY A 94 18.87 -10.24 -22.08
N ALA A 95 18.74 -9.13 -21.35
CA ALA A 95 18.45 -9.17 -19.92
C ALA A 95 16.99 -9.57 -19.66
N VAL A 96 16.75 -10.24 -18.55
CA VAL A 96 15.45 -10.64 -18.02
C VAL A 96 15.21 -9.95 -16.69
N VAL A 97 14.12 -9.18 -16.61
CA VAL A 97 13.75 -8.40 -15.42
C VAL A 97 12.52 -9.03 -14.79
N GLY A 98 12.66 -9.54 -13.56
CA GLY A 98 11.54 -10.03 -12.77
C GLY A 98 10.63 -8.86 -12.37
N VAL A 99 9.33 -8.95 -12.63
CA VAL A 99 8.33 -7.94 -12.26
C VAL A 99 7.12 -8.63 -11.64
N PRO A 100 6.36 -7.99 -10.72
CA PRO A 100 5.14 -8.59 -10.21
C PRO A 100 4.12 -8.85 -11.32
N ALA A 101 3.27 -9.87 -11.14
CA ALA A 101 2.17 -10.17 -12.06
C ALA A 101 1.24 -8.98 -12.36
N ASN A 102 1.10 -8.04 -11.41
CA ASN A 102 0.36 -6.79 -11.56
C ASN A 102 1.24 -5.56 -11.81
N ALA A 103 2.43 -5.74 -12.39
CA ALA A 103 3.27 -4.63 -12.80
C ALA A 103 2.51 -3.67 -13.72
N SER A 104 2.65 -2.37 -13.46
CA SER A 104 2.00 -1.34 -14.28
C SER A 104 2.55 -1.34 -15.71
N ARG A 105 1.68 -0.95 -16.65
CA ARG A 105 2.08 -0.80 -18.06
C ARG A 105 3.30 0.12 -18.23
N PRO A 106 3.39 1.31 -17.59
CA PRO A 106 4.57 2.17 -17.73
C PRO A 106 5.90 1.52 -17.31
N LEU A 107 5.89 0.67 -16.28
CA LEU A 107 7.09 -0.08 -15.86
C LEU A 107 7.48 -1.12 -16.91
N VAL A 108 6.51 -1.95 -17.33
CA VAL A 108 6.73 -2.99 -18.35
C VAL A 108 7.24 -2.38 -19.67
N GLU A 109 6.67 -1.26 -20.09
CA GLU A 109 7.10 -0.56 -21.31
C GLU A 109 8.47 0.13 -21.16
N ALA A 110 8.90 0.51 -19.95
CA ALA A 110 10.27 0.99 -19.74
C ALA A 110 11.29 -0.13 -19.95
N ILE A 111 11.02 -1.33 -19.41
CA ILE A 111 11.86 -2.53 -19.57
C ILE A 111 11.96 -2.93 -21.05
N LYS A 112 10.82 -3.00 -21.76
CA LYS A 112 10.82 -3.32 -23.20
C LYS A 112 11.61 -2.32 -24.03
N ARG A 113 11.51 -1.02 -23.70
CA ARG A 113 12.24 0.05 -24.41
C ARG A 113 13.75 -0.04 -24.23
N SER A 114 14.25 -0.59 -23.12
CA SER A 114 15.69 -0.86 -22.99
C SER A 114 16.14 -2.11 -23.78
N GLY A 115 15.20 -2.89 -24.32
CA GLY A 115 15.45 -4.15 -25.00
C GLY A 115 15.47 -5.37 -24.08
N ALA A 116 15.25 -5.17 -22.78
CA ALA A 116 15.13 -6.26 -21.81
C ALA A 116 13.75 -6.94 -21.89
N THR A 117 13.66 -8.16 -21.35
CA THR A 117 12.45 -8.97 -21.33
C THR A 117 11.84 -8.95 -19.93
N PRO A 118 10.59 -8.48 -19.75
CA PRO A 118 9.89 -8.61 -18.48
C PRO A 118 9.50 -10.08 -18.24
N HIS A 119 9.78 -10.58 -17.04
CA HIS A 119 9.37 -11.89 -16.55
C HIS A 119 8.40 -11.71 -15.38
N PHE A 120 7.15 -12.13 -15.54
CA PHE A 120 6.09 -11.89 -14.56
C PHE A 120 6.12 -12.94 -13.45
N LEU A 121 6.52 -12.51 -12.25
CA LEU A 121 6.59 -13.30 -11.03
C LEU A 121 5.19 -13.42 -10.39
N PRO A 122 4.78 -14.62 -9.96
CA PRO A 122 3.54 -14.81 -9.21
C PRO A 122 3.54 -14.08 -7.86
N LEU A 123 2.35 -13.71 -7.39
CA LEU A 123 2.13 -13.16 -6.06
C LEU A 123 1.60 -14.24 -5.10
N THR A 124 2.07 -14.23 -3.85
CA THR A 124 1.47 -14.99 -2.75
C THR A 124 0.22 -14.30 -2.20
N GLU A 125 -0.47 -14.96 -1.28
CA GLU A 125 -1.59 -14.38 -0.49
C GLU A 125 -1.19 -13.07 0.20
N SER A 126 0.00 -13.00 0.81
CA SER A 126 0.53 -11.78 1.43
C SER A 126 1.22 -10.81 0.45
N LEU A 127 0.91 -10.92 -0.85
CA LEU A 127 1.47 -10.11 -1.94
C LEU A 127 3.01 -10.17 -2.06
N GLN A 128 3.64 -11.24 -1.58
CA GLN A 128 5.07 -11.49 -1.77
C GLN A 128 5.32 -12.05 -3.17
N LEU A 129 6.55 -11.88 -3.67
CA LEU A 129 6.95 -12.44 -4.96
C LEU A 129 7.40 -13.88 -4.78
N VAL A 130 6.90 -14.77 -5.63
CA VAL A 130 7.36 -16.16 -5.72
C VAL A 130 8.46 -16.22 -6.78
N SER A 131 9.60 -16.80 -6.43
CA SER A 131 10.64 -17.08 -7.41
C SER A 131 10.18 -18.19 -8.34
N ASP A 132 10.02 -17.88 -9.62
CA ASP A 132 9.99 -18.85 -10.70
C ASP A 132 11.14 -18.55 -11.66
N ALA A 133 12.10 -19.47 -11.78
CA ALA A 133 13.21 -19.28 -12.69
C ALA A 133 12.68 -19.19 -14.13
N PRO A 134 13.06 -18.18 -14.92
CA PRO A 134 12.61 -18.10 -16.30
C PRO A 134 13.18 -19.27 -17.10
N ALA A 135 12.39 -19.81 -18.03
CA ALA A 135 12.85 -20.87 -18.91
C ALA A 135 14.02 -20.35 -19.77
N GLY A 136 15.25 -20.79 -19.46
CA GLY A 136 16.45 -20.49 -20.24
C GLY A 136 17.32 -19.31 -19.77
N GLY A 137 17.21 -18.85 -18.51
CA GLY A 137 18.12 -17.82 -17.98
C GLY A 137 17.98 -17.56 -16.48
N SER A 138 18.79 -16.64 -15.96
CA SER A 138 18.69 -16.10 -14.60
C SER A 138 18.10 -14.68 -14.64
N LEU A 139 17.34 -14.30 -13.62
CA LEU A 139 16.89 -12.92 -13.44
C LEU A 139 18.09 -12.03 -13.12
N GLN A 140 18.21 -10.89 -13.81
CA GLN A 140 19.26 -9.90 -13.53
C GLN A 140 18.88 -8.99 -12.36
N VAL A 141 17.58 -8.72 -12.23
CA VAL A 141 17.00 -7.92 -11.14
C VAL A 141 15.52 -8.26 -10.98
N VAL A 142 15.02 -8.13 -9.76
CA VAL A 142 13.60 -8.03 -9.47
C VAL A 142 13.22 -6.57 -9.28
N TRP A 143 12.30 -6.07 -10.10
CA TRP A 143 11.74 -4.73 -9.98
C TRP A 143 10.32 -4.79 -9.42
N ALA A 144 10.23 -4.74 -8.09
CA ALA A 144 8.96 -4.75 -7.38
C ALA A 144 8.22 -3.42 -7.53
N GLN A 145 6.89 -3.46 -7.51
CA GLN A 145 6.05 -2.26 -7.58
C GLN A 145 4.88 -2.38 -6.59
N PRO A 146 5.11 -2.11 -5.28
CA PRO A 146 4.06 -2.21 -4.27
C PRO A 146 2.91 -1.23 -4.59
N VAL A 147 1.68 -1.72 -4.52
CA VAL A 147 0.48 -0.95 -4.88
C VAL A 147 0.21 0.11 -3.81
N GLY A 148 0.10 1.38 -4.18
CA GLY A 148 -0.31 2.46 -3.26
C GLY A 148 0.60 2.57 -2.03
N GLY A 149 1.89 2.29 -2.21
CA GLY A 149 2.88 2.33 -1.13
C GLY A 149 2.74 1.27 -0.04
N LEU A 150 2.00 0.18 -0.30
CA LEU A 150 1.97 -1.00 0.58
C LEU A 150 3.36 -1.64 0.73
N VAL A 151 3.44 -2.68 1.56
CA VAL A 151 4.72 -3.35 1.88
C VAL A 151 5.37 -3.90 0.62
N ALA A 152 6.64 -3.54 0.42
CA ALA A 152 7.45 -4.13 -0.63
C ALA A 152 7.73 -5.61 -0.33
N PRO A 153 7.81 -6.47 -1.36
CA PRO A 153 8.14 -7.87 -1.16
C PRO A 153 9.58 -8.03 -0.66
N ALA A 154 9.84 -9.14 0.02
CA ALA A 154 11.20 -9.54 0.38
C ALA A 154 12.06 -9.77 -0.87
N ALA A 155 13.36 -9.56 -0.75
CA ALA A 155 14.30 -9.87 -1.82
C ALA A 155 14.34 -11.39 -2.08
N LEU A 156 14.41 -11.76 -3.36
CA LEU A 156 14.68 -13.16 -3.72
C LEU A 156 16.16 -13.48 -3.47
N PRO A 157 16.52 -14.72 -3.10
CA PRO A 157 17.91 -15.11 -2.91
C PRO A 157 18.77 -14.79 -4.14
N ASP A 158 19.92 -14.15 -3.92
CA ASP A 158 20.93 -13.83 -4.93
C ASP A 158 20.47 -12.97 -6.12
N VAL A 159 19.27 -12.39 -6.07
CA VAL A 159 18.77 -11.49 -7.11
C VAL A 159 18.60 -10.08 -6.54
N PRO A 160 19.26 -9.06 -7.13
CA PRO A 160 19.06 -7.67 -6.74
C PRO A 160 17.58 -7.27 -6.73
N LEU A 161 17.17 -6.51 -5.70
CA LEU A 161 15.82 -5.97 -5.59
C LEU A 161 15.82 -4.46 -5.81
N TRP A 162 14.94 -3.99 -6.68
CA TRP A 162 14.58 -2.59 -6.88
C TRP A 162 13.10 -2.38 -6.53
N ILE A 163 12.77 -1.23 -5.95
CA ILE A 163 11.39 -0.86 -5.60
C ILE A 163 10.95 0.33 -6.44
N ASP A 164 9.84 0.18 -7.17
CA ASP A 164 9.14 1.27 -7.85
C ASP A 164 7.91 1.66 -7.02
N ALA A 165 8.02 2.75 -6.29
CA ALA A 165 6.94 3.38 -5.53
C ALA A 165 6.60 4.74 -6.12
N ALA A 166 6.59 4.84 -7.46
CA ALA A 166 6.36 6.08 -8.20
C ALA A 166 5.02 6.77 -7.89
N ASP A 167 4.04 6.01 -7.40
CA ASP A 167 2.72 6.48 -7.02
C ASP A 167 2.66 7.00 -5.58
N SER A 168 3.77 6.93 -4.84
CA SER A 168 3.87 7.27 -3.44
C SER A 168 5.18 8.02 -3.12
N VAL A 169 5.35 8.35 -1.85
CA VAL A 169 6.44 9.14 -1.29
C VAL A 169 7.16 8.34 -0.19
N PRO A 170 8.41 8.67 0.13
CA PRO A 170 9.17 7.91 1.10
C PRO A 170 8.75 8.25 2.56
N LEU A 171 8.81 7.28 3.47
CA LEU A 171 8.55 7.44 4.91
C LEU A 171 9.61 8.31 5.59
N THR A 172 9.25 9.43 6.22
CA THR A 172 10.20 10.36 6.87
C THR A 172 11.16 9.67 7.85
N HIS A 173 12.43 10.10 7.85
CA HIS A 173 13.46 9.70 8.83
C HIS A 173 13.70 8.17 8.98
N THR A 174 13.34 7.38 7.99
CA THR A 174 13.62 5.94 7.97
C THR A 174 14.90 5.65 7.20
N HIS A 175 15.61 4.60 7.62
CA HIS A 175 16.69 4.03 6.82
C HIS A 175 16.18 3.66 5.41
N PRO A 176 17.06 3.64 4.40
CA PRO A 176 16.70 3.18 3.06
C PRO A 176 16.11 1.75 3.12
N PRO A 177 15.23 1.41 2.17
CA PRO A 177 14.68 0.05 2.09
C PRO A 177 15.80 -0.97 1.85
N GLU A 178 15.53 -2.26 2.10
CA GLU A 178 16.45 -3.38 1.80
C GLU A 178 16.71 -3.62 0.30
N ALA A 179 16.23 -2.72 -0.56
CA ALA A 179 16.49 -2.71 -1.99
C ALA A 179 17.75 -1.92 -2.31
N GLN A 180 18.43 -2.26 -3.42
CA GLN A 180 19.57 -1.48 -3.90
C GLN A 180 19.18 -0.05 -4.28
N VAL A 181 17.95 0.12 -4.75
CA VAL A 181 17.37 1.42 -5.08
C VAL A 181 15.86 1.39 -4.90
N ALA A 182 15.31 2.52 -4.45
CA ALA A 182 13.88 2.78 -4.46
C ALA A 182 13.59 4.06 -5.25
N LEU A 183 12.59 3.98 -6.13
CA LEU A 183 12.07 5.07 -6.94
C LEU A 183 10.77 5.58 -6.32
N TYR A 184 10.66 6.89 -6.14
CA TYR A 184 9.46 7.58 -5.65
C TYR A 184 9.03 8.67 -6.63
N GLY A 185 7.74 9.01 -6.62
CA GLY A 185 7.24 10.19 -7.30
C GLY A 185 7.55 11.45 -6.49
N LEU A 186 7.92 12.55 -7.16
CA LEU A 186 7.95 13.85 -6.50
C LEU A 186 6.60 14.56 -6.59
N HIS A 187 5.79 14.24 -7.61
CA HIS A 187 4.45 14.81 -7.84
C HIS A 187 4.46 16.35 -7.93
N LEU A 188 5.45 16.93 -8.61
CA LEU A 188 5.65 18.38 -8.73
C LEU A 188 4.67 19.08 -9.67
N SER A 189 4.02 18.32 -10.55
CA SER A 189 3.15 18.79 -11.62
C SER A 189 2.13 17.70 -11.98
N PRO A 190 0.92 18.05 -12.42
CA PRO A 190 0.01 17.08 -13.06
C PRO A 190 0.51 16.60 -14.43
N ASP A 191 1.44 17.32 -15.09
CA ASP A 191 2.11 16.82 -16.29
C ASP A 191 3.17 15.77 -15.89
N GLU A 192 2.96 14.52 -16.32
CA GLU A 192 3.87 13.40 -16.04
C GLU A 192 5.32 13.66 -16.49
N ARG A 193 5.54 14.53 -17.49
CA ARG A 193 6.88 14.87 -17.99
C ARG A 193 7.69 15.73 -17.01
N ASP A 194 6.99 16.47 -16.16
CA ASP A 194 7.55 17.39 -15.18
C ASP A 194 7.12 17.06 -13.74
N ALA A 195 6.48 15.90 -13.54
CA ALA A 195 6.00 15.45 -12.23
C ALA A 195 7.15 15.13 -11.26
N GLY A 196 8.37 14.98 -11.74
CA GLY A 196 9.54 14.70 -10.92
C GLY A 196 9.59 13.27 -10.38
N ALA A 197 10.80 12.79 -10.10
CA ALA A 197 11.06 11.51 -9.45
C ALA A 197 12.29 11.60 -8.54
N LEU A 198 12.30 10.74 -7.53
CA LEU A 198 13.38 10.59 -6.56
C LEU A 198 13.88 9.15 -6.62
N LEU A 199 15.17 8.96 -6.85
CA LEU A 199 15.86 7.71 -6.57
C LEU A 199 16.55 7.81 -5.22
N VAL A 200 16.33 6.84 -4.34
CA VAL A 200 17.09 6.65 -3.10
C VAL A 200 17.94 5.40 -3.29
N CYS A 201 19.26 5.58 -3.36
CA CYS A 201 20.21 4.52 -3.67
C CYS A 201 20.90 4.01 -2.39
N ALA A 202 20.81 2.71 -2.15
CA ALA A 202 21.60 2.02 -1.13
C ALA A 202 22.91 1.46 -1.71
N ASP A 203 22.94 1.14 -3.00
CA ASP A 203 24.15 0.72 -3.71
C ASP A 203 24.94 1.94 -4.22
N PRO A 204 26.15 2.21 -3.68
CA PRO A 204 26.96 3.36 -4.08
C PRO A 204 27.52 3.24 -5.50
N VAL A 205 27.75 2.01 -6.00
CA VAL A 205 28.25 1.78 -7.37
C VAL A 205 27.17 2.11 -8.37
N LEU A 206 25.94 1.65 -8.12
CA LEU A 206 24.78 1.98 -8.94
C LEU A 206 24.50 3.49 -8.92
N ALA A 207 24.56 4.12 -7.73
CA ALA A 207 24.39 5.57 -7.59
C ALA A 207 25.41 6.36 -8.43
N GLN A 208 26.69 5.98 -8.39
CA GLN A 208 27.73 6.65 -9.16
C GLN A 208 27.50 6.56 -10.68
N ARG A 209 27.06 5.39 -11.16
CA ARG A 209 26.71 5.19 -12.57
C ARG A 209 25.51 6.04 -12.97
N ILE A 210 24.49 6.13 -12.12
CA ILE A 210 23.35 7.01 -12.34
C ILE A 210 23.83 8.46 -12.46
N PHE A 211 24.62 8.97 -11.51
CA PHE A 211 25.11 10.35 -11.55
C PHE A 211 25.90 10.69 -12.82
N THR A 212 26.61 9.72 -13.40
CA THR A 212 27.37 9.91 -14.63
C THR A 212 26.48 10.02 -15.87
N LEU A 213 25.27 9.46 -15.81
CA LEU A 213 24.29 9.49 -16.90
C LEU A 213 23.32 10.68 -16.82
N VAL A 214 23.12 11.26 -15.63
CA VAL A 214 22.19 12.39 -15.44
C VAL A 214 22.78 13.67 -16.01
N THR A 215 22.02 14.32 -16.89
CA THR A 215 22.32 15.61 -17.49
C THR A 215 21.50 16.73 -16.80
N PRO A 216 21.82 18.02 -17.02
CA PRO A 216 21.01 19.12 -16.50
C PRO A 216 19.54 19.08 -16.97
N ASP A 217 19.30 18.60 -18.20
CA ASP A 217 17.93 18.45 -18.73
C ASP A 217 17.15 17.35 -18.00
N ASP A 218 17.81 16.43 -17.33
CA ASP A 218 17.14 15.39 -16.55
C ASP A 218 16.69 15.86 -15.19
N GLN A 219 17.02 17.08 -14.76
CA GLN A 219 16.68 17.58 -13.43
C GLN A 219 15.27 18.18 -13.38
N PRO A 220 14.55 18.04 -12.26
CA PRO A 220 13.27 18.73 -12.06
C PRO A 220 13.49 20.21 -11.74
N ASP A 221 12.40 20.99 -11.74
CA ASP A 221 12.41 22.35 -11.20
C ASP A 221 12.85 22.34 -9.72
N PRO A 222 13.96 23.00 -9.36
CA PRO A 222 14.51 22.96 -8.01
C PRO A 222 13.62 23.66 -6.97
N ALA A 223 12.91 24.73 -7.34
CA ALA A 223 12.04 25.45 -6.43
C ALA A 223 10.80 24.61 -6.07
N ARG A 224 10.21 23.94 -7.06
CA ARG A 224 9.11 22.98 -6.83
C ARG A 224 9.57 21.78 -6.01
N ALA A 225 10.74 21.22 -6.33
CA ALA A 225 11.29 20.07 -5.60
C ALA A 225 11.56 20.40 -4.12
N LEU A 226 12.06 21.62 -3.82
CA LEU A 226 12.27 22.08 -2.45
C LEU A 226 10.93 22.28 -1.72
N ALA A 227 9.98 23.02 -2.30
CA ALA A 227 8.67 23.26 -1.70
C ALA A 227 7.92 21.96 -1.39
N GLN A 228 8.05 20.96 -2.28
CA GLN A 228 7.45 19.66 -2.08
C GLN A 228 8.12 18.86 -0.95
N ALA A 229 9.45 18.93 -0.81
CA ALA A 229 10.15 18.34 0.32
C ALA A 229 9.65 18.91 1.66
N GLU A 230 9.52 20.23 1.74
CA GLU A 230 9.00 20.93 2.93
C GLU A 230 7.56 20.52 3.24
N ARG A 231 6.68 20.49 2.24
CA ARG A 231 5.27 20.12 2.39
C ARG A 231 5.09 18.66 2.84
N LEU A 232 5.84 17.74 2.25
CA LEU A 232 5.68 16.30 2.51
C LEU A 232 6.44 15.84 3.76
N LEU A 233 7.70 16.25 3.89
CA LEU A 233 8.69 15.59 4.77
C LEU A 233 9.09 16.43 5.99
N HIS A 234 8.52 17.61 6.19
CA HIS A 234 8.64 18.32 7.46
C HIS A 234 8.12 17.46 8.64
N ALA A 235 8.58 17.73 9.86
CA ALA A 235 8.24 16.93 11.05
C ALA A 235 6.71 16.79 11.28
N ASP A 236 5.96 17.85 10.99
CA ASP A 236 4.49 17.86 11.02
C ASP A 236 3.85 17.85 9.62
N GLY A 237 4.62 17.49 8.59
CA GLY A 237 4.22 17.46 7.18
C GLY A 237 3.18 16.39 6.86
N ILE A 238 2.84 16.27 5.57
CA ILE A 238 1.84 15.29 5.10
C ILE A 238 2.22 13.86 5.48
N ALA A 239 3.50 13.48 5.34
CA ALA A 239 3.94 12.11 5.61
C ALA A 239 3.79 11.71 7.08
N ALA A 240 4.19 12.59 8.01
CA ALA A 240 4.09 12.33 9.44
C ALA A 240 2.62 12.18 9.89
N ARG A 241 1.75 13.09 9.44
CA ARG A 241 0.31 13.00 9.74
C ARG A 241 -0.31 11.74 9.15
N GLN A 242 0.04 11.39 7.92
CA GLN A 242 -0.43 10.15 7.28
C GLN A 242 -0.01 8.92 8.07
N GLN A 243 1.25 8.84 8.49
CA GLN A 243 1.76 7.71 9.26
C GLN A 243 1.00 7.54 10.59
N GLU A 244 0.74 8.64 11.30
CA GLU A 244 -0.04 8.62 12.54
C GLU A 244 -1.47 8.09 12.30
N ARG A 245 -2.12 8.53 11.21
CA ARG A 245 -3.49 8.12 10.86
C ARG A 245 -3.56 6.66 10.41
N LEU A 246 -2.63 6.22 9.57
CA LEU A 246 -2.50 4.81 9.18
C LEU A 246 -2.34 3.90 10.39
N HIS A 247 -1.47 4.27 11.34
CA HIS A 247 -1.25 3.46 12.53
C HIS A 247 -2.54 3.30 13.35
N LYS A 248 -3.29 4.38 13.58
CA LYS A 248 -4.57 4.32 14.32
C LYS A 248 -5.62 3.45 13.61
N VAL A 249 -5.76 3.60 12.29
CA VAL A 249 -6.69 2.79 11.51
C VAL A 249 -6.25 1.33 11.52
N TRP A 250 -4.96 1.04 11.34
CA TRP A 250 -4.44 -0.32 11.36
C TRP A 250 -4.66 -1.01 12.70
N VAL A 251 -4.33 -0.35 13.82
CA VAL A 251 -4.58 -0.87 15.18
C VAL A 251 -6.06 -1.12 15.39
N GLY A 252 -6.91 -0.14 15.04
CA GLY A 252 -8.36 -0.28 15.18
C GLY A 252 -8.94 -1.41 14.33
N LEU A 253 -8.48 -1.59 13.09
CA LEU A 253 -8.90 -2.70 12.23
C LEU A 253 -8.42 -4.04 12.78
N HIS A 254 -7.17 -4.12 13.23
CA HIS A 254 -6.59 -5.32 13.83
C HIS A 254 -7.38 -5.73 15.08
N GLU A 255 -7.67 -4.76 15.95
CA GLU A 255 -8.38 -4.99 17.20
C GLU A 255 -9.88 -5.23 17.02
N ALA A 256 -10.54 -4.60 16.05
CA ALA A 256 -12.00 -4.63 15.93
C ALA A 256 -12.51 -5.61 14.86
N VAL A 257 -11.76 -5.87 13.78
CA VAL A 257 -12.26 -6.62 12.62
C VAL A 257 -11.72 -8.05 12.58
N GLY A 258 -10.49 -8.28 13.05
CA GLY A 258 -9.95 -9.64 13.18
C GLY A 258 -9.79 -10.39 11.86
N LEU A 259 -9.58 -9.65 10.77
CA LEU A 259 -9.24 -10.18 9.45
C LEU A 259 -7.74 -10.00 9.19
N PRO A 260 -7.17 -10.74 8.22
CA PRO A 260 -5.78 -10.53 7.82
C PRO A 260 -5.54 -9.07 7.43
N LEU A 261 -4.46 -8.47 7.92
CA LEU A 261 -3.99 -7.16 7.50
C LEU A 261 -2.58 -7.32 6.93
N LEU A 262 -2.26 -6.57 5.87
CA LEU A 262 -0.85 -6.39 5.56
C LEU A 262 -0.21 -5.52 6.65
N PRO A 263 1.04 -5.79 7.04
CA PRO A 263 1.73 -4.93 8.00
C PRO A 263 1.87 -3.51 7.41
N LEU A 264 1.96 -2.50 8.28
CA LEU A 264 2.41 -1.19 7.83
C LEU A 264 3.93 -1.25 7.59
N PRO A 265 4.46 -0.64 6.51
CA PRO A 265 5.89 -0.55 6.30
C PRO A 265 6.57 0.22 7.44
N ALA A 266 7.61 -0.37 8.03
CA ALA A 266 8.45 0.32 9.01
C ALA A 266 9.51 1.23 8.35
N ARG A 267 9.78 1.02 7.06
CA ARG A 267 10.79 1.72 6.26
C ARG A 267 10.38 1.75 4.80
N GLY A 268 10.97 2.66 4.03
CA GLY A 268 10.75 2.76 2.59
C GLY A 268 9.56 3.66 2.26
N THR A 269 8.43 3.08 1.88
CA THR A 269 7.31 3.80 1.22
C THR A 269 6.16 4.11 2.18
N LEU A 270 5.51 5.26 1.99
CA LEU A 270 4.33 5.68 2.76
C LEU A 270 3.02 5.10 2.15
N PRO A 271 2.26 4.25 2.87
CA PRO A 271 1.02 3.71 2.33
C PRO A 271 -0.07 4.76 2.11
N HIS A 272 -0.91 4.53 1.10
CA HIS A 272 -2.12 5.32 0.86
C HIS A 272 -3.27 4.91 1.78
N GLY A 273 -3.16 3.73 2.40
CA GLY A 273 -4.21 3.14 3.22
C GLY A 273 -3.75 1.86 3.91
N VAL A 274 -4.70 1.19 4.57
CA VAL A 274 -4.51 -0.11 5.21
C VAL A 274 -5.12 -1.19 4.34
N ALA A 275 -4.34 -2.21 3.98
CA ALA A 275 -4.86 -3.35 3.23
C ALA A 275 -5.45 -4.40 4.18
N ILE A 276 -6.71 -4.77 3.95
CA ILE A 276 -7.45 -5.81 4.66
C ILE A 276 -7.78 -6.96 3.72
N GLY A 277 -7.51 -8.18 4.18
CA GLY A 277 -7.71 -9.41 3.46
C GLY A 277 -9.10 -9.98 3.71
N ILE A 278 -9.78 -10.36 2.64
CA ILE A 278 -11.02 -11.12 2.66
C ILE A 278 -10.63 -12.58 2.84
N PRO A 279 -11.13 -13.29 3.87
CA PRO A 279 -10.75 -14.67 4.12
C PRO A 279 -11.34 -15.61 3.06
N ASP A 280 -10.75 -16.80 2.89
CA ASP A 280 -11.20 -17.75 1.87
C ASP A 280 -12.61 -18.29 2.09
N SER A 281 -13.07 -18.31 3.33
CA SER A 281 -14.43 -18.66 3.72
C SER A 281 -15.50 -17.66 3.24
N CYS A 282 -15.10 -16.47 2.76
CA CYS A 282 -16.01 -15.45 2.28
C CYS A 282 -15.88 -15.28 0.76
N GLU A 283 -17.00 -15.11 0.07
CA GLU A 283 -16.99 -14.76 -1.34
C GLU A 283 -16.62 -13.27 -1.50
N VAL A 284 -15.66 -12.97 -2.37
CA VAL A 284 -15.04 -11.63 -2.51
C VAL A 284 -16.06 -10.56 -2.87
N SER A 285 -16.92 -10.83 -3.86
CA SER A 285 -17.88 -9.84 -4.36
C SER A 285 -18.96 -9.51 -3.32
N THR A 286 -19.35 -10.50 -2.52
CA THR A 286 -20.29 -10.37 -1.40
C THR A 286 -19.68 -9.51 -0.31
N PHE A 287 -18.44 -9.79 0.10
CA PHE A 287 -17.75 -8.95 1.07
C PHE A 287 -17.65 -7.50 0.58
N TYR A 288 -17.23 -7.31 -0.66
CA TYR A 288 -17.12 -5.99 -1.27
C TYR A 288 -18.47 -5.25 -1.32
N ALA A 289 -19.56 -5.93 -1.67
CA ALA A 289 -20.90 -5.36 -1.73
C ALA A 289 -21.40 -4.89 -0.35
N TYR A 290 -21.13 -5.65 0.70
CA TYR A 290 -21.50 -5.26 2.07
C TYR A 290 -20.68 -4.05 2.56
N VAL A 291 -19.37 -4.02 2.30
CA VAL A 291 -18.53 -2.85 2.65
C VAL A 291 -19.06 -1.59 1.96
N HIS A 292 -19.45 -1.69 0.69
CA HIS A 292 -20.09 -0.60 -0.05
C HIS A 292 -21.46 -0.21 0.50
N GLY A 293 -22.29 -1.20 0.87
CA GLY A 293 -23.57 -0.96 1.53
C GLY A 293 -23.43 -0.18 2.84
N GLU A 294 -22.31 -0.37 3.55
CA GLU A 294 -21.94 0.40 4.74
C GLU A 294 -21.36 1.79 4.43
N GLN A 295 -21.31 2.17 3.16
CA GLN A 295 -20.73 3.43 2.66
C GLN A 295 -19.30 3.65 3.17
N THR A 296 -18.57 2.54 3.35
CA THR A 296 -17.19 2.58 3.82
C THR A 296 -16.27 2.70 2.61
N PRO A 297 -15.49 3.79 2.48
CA PRO A 297 -14.61 3.92 1.34
C PRO A 297 -13.61 2.79 1.30
N VAL A 298 -13.58 2.08 0.18
CA VAL A 298 -12.58 1.06 -0.11
C VAL A 298 -12.20 1.09 -1.57
N ARG A 299 -10.99 0.64 -1.84
CA ARG A 299 -10.50 0.37 -3.18
C ARG A 299 -10.14 -1.09 -3.30
N TRP A 300 -10.75 -1.77 -4.24
CA TRP A 300 -10.42 -3.16 -4.52
C TRP A 300 -9.07 -3.20 -5.26
N LEU A 301 -8.09 -3.98 -4.77
CA LEU A 301 -6.74 -3.94 -5.36
C LEU A 301 -6.71 -4.22 -6.88
N PRO A 302 -7.50 -5.16 -7.45
CA PRO A 302 -7.59 -5.32 -8.90
C PRO A 302 -8.06 -4.06 -9.66
N ALA A 303 -8.83 -3.18 -9.01
CA ALA A 303 -9.25 -1.90 -9.60
C ALA A 303 -8.14 -0.83 -9.53
N VAL A 304 -7.24 -0.92 -8.55
CA VAL A 304 -6.09 0.01 -8.40
C VAL A 304 -4.91 -0.42 -9.26
N ARG A 305 -4.59 -1.72 -9.26
CA ARG A 305 -3.48 -2.32 -9.99
C ARG A 305 -3.89 -3.71 -10.48
N PRO A 306 -4.60 -3.80 -11.63
CA PRO A 306 -5.01 -5.08 -12.18
C PRO A 306 -3.79 -5.92 -12.57
N MET A 307 -4.00 -7.23 -12.68
CA MET A 307 -2.98 -8.11 -13.25
C MET A 307 -2.64 -7.65 -14.67
N HIS A 308 -1.35 -7.64 -15.02
CA HIS A 308 -0.91 -7.23 -16.34
C HIS A 308 -1.39 -8.25 -17.37
N TYR A 309 -1.92 -7.81 -18.52
CA TYR A 309 -2.53 -8.71 -19.51
C TYR A 309 -1.57 -9.81 -20.01
N ALA A 310 -0.27 -9.53 -20.06
CA ALA A 310 0.73 -10.52 -20.47
C ALA A 310 1.00 -11.58 -19.39
N ALA A 311 0.78 -11.27 -18.10
CA ALA A 311 0.91 -12.22 -17.00
C ALA A 311 -0.21 -13.28 -16.99
N LEU A 312 -1.38 -12.97 -17.58
CA LEU A 312 -2.48 -13.94 -17.77
C LEU A 312 -2.09 -15.16 -18.63
N ARG A 313 -0.97 -15.07 -19.36
CA ARG A 313 -0.48 -16.12 -20.25
C ARG A 313 0.71 -16.87 -19.66
N THR A 314 1.00 -16.67 -18.38
CA THR A 314 2.14 -17.27 -17.68
C THR A 314 1.69 -18.05 -16.45
N ALA A 315 2.65 -18.66 -15.74
CA ALA A 315 2.43 -19.32 -14.46
C ALA A 315 1.93 -18.35 -13.36
N ALA A 316 1.99 -17.04 -13.59
CA ALA A 316 1.54 -16.02 -12.64
C ALA A 316 0.01 -15.85 -12.56
N THR A 317 -0.76 -16.58 -13.35
CA THR A 317 -2.23 -16.53 -13.40
C THR A 317 -2.93 -16.60 -12.02
N PRO A 318 -2.49 -17.41 -11.04
CA PRO A 318 -3.09 -17.44 -9.70
C PRO A 318 -3.04 -16.10 -8.95
N SER A 319 -2.14 -15.19 -9.33
CA SER A 319 -2.02 -13.87 -8.71
C SER A 319 -3.29 -13.03 -8.81
N ALA A 320 -4.13 -13.27 -9.82
CA ALA A 320 -5.42 -12.59 -9.94
C ALA A 320 -6.35 -12.88 -8.75
N GLN A 321 -6.39 -14.14 -8.30
CA GLN A 321 -7.16 -14.54 -7.12
C GLN A 321 -6.58 -13.93 -5.85
N GLN A 322 -5.24 -13.93 -5.73
CA GLN A 322 -4.57 -13.34 -4.58
C GLN A 322 -4.83 -11.84 -4.46
N LEU A 323 -4.76 -11.10 -5.56
CA LEU A 323 -5.08 -9.66 -5.58
C LEU A 323 -6.55 -9.39 -5.25
N ALA A 324 -7.48 -10.21 -5.75
CA ALA A 324 -8.91 -10.05 -5.52
C ALA A 324 -9.30 -10.16 -4.04
N ARG A 325 -8.48 -10.81 -3.21
CA ARG A 325 -8.73 -10.96 -1.78
C ARG A 325 -8.40 -9.70 -0.96
N TRP A 326 -7.84 -8.65 -1.55
CA TRP A 326 -7.42 -7.47 -0.80
C TRP A 326 -8.25 -6.22 -1.12
N LEU A 327 -8.71 -5.57 -0.06
CA LEU A 327 -9.29 -4.23 -0.09
C LEU A 327 -8.31 -3.25 0.56
N LEU A 328 -8.10 -2.10 -0.09
CA LEU A 328 -7.39 -0.98 0.49
C LEU A 328 -8.40 -0.03 1.13
N VAL A 329 -8.29 0.15 2.45
CA VAL A 329 -9.01 1.20 3.18
C VAL A 329 -8.19 2.48 3.07
N PRO A 330 -8.59 3.44 2.23
CA PRO A 330 -7.83 4.67 2.04
C PRO A 330 -7.81 5.47 3.35
N VAL A 331 -6.66 6.08 3.62
CA VAL A 331 -6.48 6.95 4.79
C VAL A 331 -5.87 8.26 4.32
N GLY A 332 -6.44 9.37 4.78
CA GLY A 332 -5.94 10.71 4.52
C GLY A 332 -5.16 11.28 5.71
N PRO A 333 -4.18 12.17 5.47
CA PRO A 333 -3.39 12.81 6.53
C PRO A 333 -4.23 13.73 7.42
N ALA A 334 -5.41 14.16 6.96
CA ALA A 334 -6.33 15.03 7.68
C ALA A 334 -7.49 14.25 8.35
N TYR A 335 -7.51 12.92 8.30
CA TYR A 335 -8.58 12.12 8.90
C TYR A 335 -8.79 12.50 10.38
N THR A 336 -10.02 12.78 10.74
CA THR A 336 -10.49 13.04 12.09
C THR A 336 -10.66 11.74 12.88
N ALA A 337 -10.88 11.84 14.19
CA ALA A 337 -11.16 10.67 15.03
C ALA A 337 -12.47 9.97 14.60
N GLU A 338 -13.45 10.74 14.13
CA GLU A 338 -14.71 10.23 13.58
C GLU A 338 -14.46 9.44 12.29
N GLU A 339 -13.69 9.97 11.34
CA GLU A 339 -13.41 9.27 10.07
C GLU A 339 -12.63 7.98 10.27
N ILE A 340 -11.67 7.98 11.20
CA ILE A 340 -10.96 6.76 11.64
C ILE A 340 -11.97 5.75 12.20
N SER A 341 -12.86 6.19 13.10
CA SER A 341 -13.89 5.33 13.69
C SER A 341 -14.80 4.75 12.62
N HIS A 342 -15.26 5.56 11.67
CA HIS A 342 -16.12 5.10 10.58
C HIS A 342 -15.43 4.09 9.67
N ALA A 343 -14.14 4.29 9.34
CA ALA A 343 -13.38 3.34 8.54
C ALA A 343 -13.27 1.97 9.24
N ILE A 344 -13.09 1.96 10.55
CA ILE A 344 -13.00 0.73 11.36
C ILE A 344 -14.39 0.07 11.50
N LEU A 345 -15.42 0.85 11.86
CA LEU A 345 -16.77 0.35 12.14
C LEU A 345 -17.43 -0.27 10.91
N GLY A 346 -17.27 0.33 9.73
CA GLY A 346 -17.83 -0.22 8.51
C GLY A 346 -17.25 -1.59 8.13
N MET A 347 -15.95 -1.76 8.35
CA MET A 347 -15.28 -3.06 8.20
C MET A 347 -15.73 -4.06 9.24
N ALA A 348 -15.81 -3.65 10.51
CA ALA A 348 -16.24 -4.52 11.60
C ALA A 348 -17.67 -5.02 11.37
N LYS A 349 -18.58 -4.11 11.02
CA LYS A 349 -19.99 -4.41 10.72
C LYS A 349 -20.13 -5.35 9.52
N THR A 350 -19.35 -5.12 8.46
CA THR A 350 -19.32 -6.03 7.30
C THR A 350 -18.84 -7.42 7.68
N ALA A 351 -17.73 -7.52 8.41
CA ALA A 351 -17.18 -8.79 8.85
C ALA A 351 -18.13 -9.54 9.79
N ASP A 352 -18.83 -8.83 10.68
CA ASP A 352 -19.89 -9.37 11.54
C ASP A 352 -21.07 -9.92 10.72
N TYR A 353 -21.61 -9.13 9.80
CA TYR A 353 -22.76 -9.52 8.98
C TYR A 353 -22.51 -10.75 8.12
N LEU A 354 -21.27 -10.93 7.68
CA LEU A 354 -20.87 -12.06 6.86
C LEU A 354 -20.34 -13.23 7.70
N GLY A 355 -20.33 -13.13 9.03
CA GLY A 355 -19.87 -14.19 9.92
C GLY A 355 -18.39 -14.52 9.78
N VAL A 356 -17.59 -13.61 9.20
CA VAL A 356 -16.17 -13.83 8.88
C VAL A 356 -15.25 -13.05 9.80
N ARG A 357 -15.80 -12.35 10.79
CA ARG A 357 -15.00 -11.68 11.83
C ARG A 357 -14.20 -12.74 12.62
N TRP A 358 -12.94 -12.40 12.93
CA TRP A 358 -12.04 -13.19 13.80
C TRP A 358 -11.44 -14.48 13.22
N VAL A 359 -11.31 -14.60 11.90
CA VAL A 359 -10.54 -15.73 11.31
C VAL A 359 -9.11 -15.80 11.88
N THR A 360 -8.53 -14.65 12.25
CA THR A 360 -7.17 -14.59 12.81
C THR A 360 -7.13 -14.65 14.35
N ASN A 361 -8.28 -14.70 15.04
CA ASN A 361 -8.31 -14.79 16.51
C ASN A 361 -9.49 -15.65 17.03
N PRO A 362 -9.39 -16.99 16.95
CA PRO A 362 -10.46 -17.89 17.38
C PRO A 362 -10.84 -17.73 18.85
N ALA A 363 -9.88 -17.51 19.75
CA ALA A 363 -10.16 -17.37 21.19
C ALA A 363 -11.10 -16.18 21.47
N ARG A 364 -10.87 -15.05 20.79
CA ARG A 364 -11.72 -13.88 20.91
C ARG A 364 -13.08 -14.06 20.24
N ALA A 365 -13.13 -14.82 19.15
CA ALA A 365 -14.37 -15.23 18.51
C ALA A 365 -15.26 -16.03 19.48
N HIS A 366 -14.68 -16.97 20.23
CA HIS A 366 -15.39 -17.77 21.25
C HIS A 366 -15.90 -16.89 22.39
N TRP A 367 -15.04 -16.05 22.98
CA TRP A 367 -15.47 -15.12 24.05
C TRP A 367 -16.64 -14.23 23.61
N TYR A 368 -16.58 -13.73 22.38
CA TYR A 368 -17.64 -12.88 21.82
C TYR A 368 -18.92 -13.68 21.55
N ALA A 369 -18.82 -14.92 21.06
CA ALA A 369 -19.96 -15.82 20.89
C ALA A 369 -20.66 -16.07 22.24
N ASP A 370 -19.90 -16.33 23.30
CA ASP A 370 -20.42 -16.51 24.66
C ASP A 370 -21.15 -15.24 25.15
N LEU A 371 -20.60 -14.06 24.84
CA LEU A 371 -21.24 -12.78 25.17
C LEU A 371 -22.57 -12.61 24.44
N MET A 372 -22.64 -12.93 23.14
CA MET A 372 -23.87 -12.86 22.36
C MET A 372 -24.93 -13.84 22.85
N VAL A 373 -24.52 -15.06 23.20
CA VAL A 373 -25.40 -16.07 23.82
C VAL A 373 -25.93 -15.57 25.16
N ALA A 374 -25.09 -14.93 25.98
CA ALA A 374 -25.49 -14.38 27.27
C ALA A 374 -26.48 -13.21 27.13
N TRP A 375 -26.33 -12.36 26.11
CA TRP A 375 -27.17 -11.18 25.90
C TRP A 375 -28.49 -11.48 25.18
N TYR A 376 -28.46 -12.37 24.18
CA TYR A 376 -29.59 -12.55 23.26
C TYR A 376 -30.19 -13.97 23.30
N GLY A 377 -29.53 -14.92 23.96
CA GLY A 377 -29.94 -16.32 24.00
C GLY A 377 -29.37 -17.15 22.84
N ARG A 378 -29.33 -18.48 23.02
CA ARG A 378 -28.73 -19.43 22.06
C ARG A 378 -29.46 -19.54 20.72
N ASP A 379 -30.75 -19.20 20.72
CA ASP A 379 -31.62 -19.32 19.56
C ASP A 379 -31.76 -18.01 18.77
N HIS A 380 -30.99 -16.97 19.12
CA HIS A 380 -31.06 -15.68 18.45
C HIS A 380 -30.50 -15.77 17.02
N ASP A 381 -31.33 -15.47 16.03
CA ASP A 381 -31.02 -15.53 14.59
C ASP A 381 -29.82 -14.67 14.19
N GLY A 382 -29.51 -13.64 14.99
CA GLY A 382 -28.36 -12.76 14.75
C GLY A 382 -26.99 -13.41 14.94
N TYR A 383 -26.85 -14.59 15.55
CA TYR A 383 -25.52 -15.19 15.63
C TYR A 383 -25.55 -16.70 15.81
N ARG A 384 -25.66 -17.42 14.69
CA ARG A 384 -25.16 -18.79 14.62
C ARG A 384 -23.75 -18.73 14.04
N PRO A 385 -22.71 -19.05 14.82
CA PRO A 385 -21.37 -19.07 14.28
C PRO A 385 -21.27 -20.18 13.23
N HIS A 386 -21.44 -19.84 11.96
CA HIS A 386 -20.67 -20.49 10.90
C HIS A 386 -19.26 -19.91 10.96
N PHE A 387 -18.57 -20.12 12.09
CA PHE A 387 -17.13 -20.02 12.04
C PHE A 387 -16.69 -21.06 11.04
N ALA A 388 -16.02 -20.65 9.97
CA ALA A 388 -15.14 -21.54 9.24
C ALA A 388 -13.95 -21.88 10.16
N VAL A 389 -14.20 -22.56 11.27
CA VAL A 389 -13.16 -23.33 11.95
C VAL A 389 -12.94 -24.48 11.00
N ALA A 390 -11.73 -24.61 10.45
CA ALA A 390 -11.37 -25.81 9.73
C ALA A 390 -11.75 -27.00 10.64
N GLU A 391 -12.56 -27.93 10.11
CA GLU A 391 -12.84 -29.16 10.84
C GLU A 391 -11.47 -29.78 11.21
N PRO A 392 -11.25 -30.19 12.48
CA PRO A 392 -10.10 -31.01 12.77
C PRO A 392 -10.18 -32.21 11.84
N SER A 393 -9.13 -32.42 11.04
CA SER A 393 -9.07 -33.52 10.08
C SER A 393 -9.42 -34.81 10.81
N SER A 394 -10.61 -35.34 10.52
CA SER A 394 -11.11 -36.60 11.06
C SER A 394 -10.45 -37.75 10.31
N LEU A 395 -9.12 -37.80 10.41
CA LEU A 395 -8.30 -38.95 10.05
C LEU A 395 -7.22 -39.09 11.11
N ASP A 396 -7.60 -39.73 12.21
CA ASP A 396 -6.79 -40.71 12.93
C ASP A 396 -7.68 -41.45 13.96
N PRO A 397 -8.14 -42.67 13.64
CA PRO A 397 -8.21 -43.76 14.61
C PRO A 397 -6.86 -44.46 14.78
#